data_AF-A0A369LDQ4-F1
#
_entry.id   AF-A0A369LDQ4-F1
#
_cell.length_a   1.000
_cell.length_b   1.000
_cell.length_c   1.000
_cell.angle_alpha   90.00
_cell.angle_beta   90.00
_cell.angle_gamma   90.00
#
_symmetry.space_group_name_H-M   'P 1'
#
loop_
_entity.id
_entity.type
_entity.pdbx_description
1 polymer ?
#
loop_
_entity_poly.entity_id
_entity_poly.type
_entity_poly.pdbx_seq_one_letter_code
_entity_poly.pdbx_strand_id
1 'polypeptide(L)'
;MDVVCFVAGQIVDYLEDGGDEPFTKDDIWKYQGAIDQVQMEFTKPDPLAEQAHDEYNKFYRQTMKMLSAAGVLNESGKKRIQFSVVSQEMLEYIAKKDVNALLFLCGYIEKTLKDSGIWHPFSVFFEKQDGASFGDLKNAFAFFEIANTPKNTATEVNRIFTKVINPLAFRRNMHGTIRGKLSANVITKSDIIYNRPNWRDEFLGKDKNVARRQFVRDAQYDYKSEKAIAKAMEEVRKLNTTYRNGRSEVLDWDAYSPANAAHHMFPKGQRKEIASYRENLIMLTASQHMGSAHPNGKTTMVDLDYQYRCLVSKLRRMKEYSDSADYEVSHFYDLERFAFVLDVGLDTDYFKTLPVLDFSPIENGLDLFYPDHPAMVVK
;
A
#
# COMPACT_ATOMS: atom_id res chain seq x y z
N MET A 1 -3.40 18.28 -13.44
CA MET A 1 -4.60 18.58 -14.23
C MET A 1 -5.90 18.27 -13.49
N ASP A 2 -7.01 18.92 -13.85
CA ASP A 2 -8.38 18.55 -13.44
C ASP A 2 -8.88 17.33 -14.24
N VAL A 3 -9.62 16.43 -13.59
CA VAL A 3 -10.09 15.17 -14.19
C VAL A 3 -11.11 15.40 -15.30
N VAL A 4 -11.95 16.42 -15.17
CA VAL A 4 -12.96 16.75 -16.17
C VAL A 4 -12.29 17.34 -17.41
N CYS A 5 -11.33 18.24 -17.21
CA CYS A 5 -10.49 18.79 -18.29
C CYS A 5 -9.79 17.66 -19.05
N PHE A 6 -9.15 16.75 -18.32
CA PHE A 6 -8.42 15.63 -18.91
C PHE A 6 -9.33 14.71 -19.73
N VAL A 7 -10.42 14.20 -19.14
CA VAL A 7 -11.32 13.28 -19.86
C VAL A 7 -11.97 13.97 -21.07
N ALA A 8 -12.30 15.26 -20.97
CA ALA A 8 -12.82 16.01 -22.12
C ALA A 8 -11.78 16.12 -23.25
N GLY A 9 -10.53 16.45 -22.92
CA GLY A 9 -9.44 16.49 -23.89
C GLY A 9 -9.26 15.16 -24.61
N GLN A 10 -9.28 14.06 -23.87
CA GLN A 10 -9.13 12.72 -24.45
C GLN A 10 -10.27 12.33 -25.39
N ILE A 11 -11.49 12.84 -25.17
CA ILE A 11 -12.60 12.65 -26.10
C ILE A 11 -12.38 13.49 -27.36
N VAL A 12 -11.92 14.73 -27.22
CA VAL A 12 -11.58 15.61 -28.36
C VAL A 12 -10.47 14.98 -29.20
N ASP A 13 -9.35 14.60 -28.57
CA ASP A 13 -8.20 13.97 -29.22
C ASP A 13 -8.62 12.71 -29.98
N TYR A 14 -9.43 11.84 -29.35
CA TYR A 14 -9.93 10.62 -29.97
C TYR A 14 -10.74 10.89 -31.25
N LEU A 15 -11.59 11.92 -31.24
CA LEU A 15 -12.42 12.27 -32.39
C LEU A 15 -11.60 12.96 -33.50
N GLU A 16 -10.66 13.82 -33.13
CA GLU A 16 -9.74 14.49 -34.07
C GLU A 16 -8.83 13.47 -34.80
N ASP A 17 -8.45 12.39 -34.11
CA ASP A 17 -7.66 11.30 -34.66
C ASP A 17 -8.49 10.25 -35.45
N GLY A 18 -9.73 10.59 -35.80
CA GLY A 18 -10.59 9.77 -36.65
C GLY A 18 -11.40 8.70 -35.92
N GLY A 19 -11.59 8.85 -34.60
CA GLY A 19 -12.48 8.02 -33.80
C GLY A 19 -13.95 8.16 -34.20
N ASP A 20 -14.72 7.08 -34.04
CA ASP A 20 -16.12 7.02 -34.45
C ASP A 20 -17.09 7.36 -33.31
N GLU A 21 -18.26 7.88 -33.69
CA GLU A 21 -19.41 8.02 -32.80
C GLU A 21 -20.52 7.00 -33.13
N PRO A 22 -21.18 6.38 -32.14
CA PRO A 22 -21.01 6.61 -30.71
C PRO A 22 -19.88 5.75 -30.10
N PHE A 23 -19.10 6.33 -29.20
CA PHE A 23 -17.96 5.70 -28.52
C PHE A 23 -18.31 5.22 -27.11
N THR A 24 -17.50 4.34 -26.55
CA THR A 24 -17.58 3.89 -25.16
C THR A 24 -16.42 4.43 -24.34
N LYS A 25 -16.52 4.31 -23.01
CA LYS A 25 -15.39 4.60 -22.12
C LYS A 25 -14.10 3.88 -22.57
N ASP A 26 -14.22 2.65 -23.06
CA ASP A 26 -13.08 1.81 -23.41
C ASP A 26 -12.40 2.29 -24.67
N ASP A 27 -13.14 2.88 -25.61
CA ASP A 27 -12.58 3.45 -26.82
C ASP A 27 -11.74 4.69 -26.49
N ILE A 28 -12.16 5.50 -25.50
CA ILE A 28 -11.42 6.69 -25.06
C ILE A 28 -10.14 6.34 -24.29
N TRP A 29 -10.20 5.48 -23.27
CA TRP A 29 -9.00 5.26 -22.44
C TRP A 29 -8.00 4.28 -23.04
N LYS A 30 -8.40 3.46 -24.03
CA LYS A 30 -7.50 2.57 -24.78
C LYS A 30 -6.93 3.21 -26.05
N TYR A 31 -7.36 4.42 -26.39
CA TYR A 31 -6.78 5.13 -27.52
C TYR A 31 -5.31 5.45 -27.25
N GLN A 32 -4.44 5.29 -28.25
CA GLN A 32 -2.98 5.25 -28.08
C GLN A 32 -2.41 6.54 -27.46
N GLY A 33 -3.05 7.70 -27.68
CA GLY A 33 -2.67 8.97 -27.06
C GLY A 33 -2.96 9.06 -25.55
N ALA A 34 -3.81 8.18 -25.00
CA ALA A 34 -4.27 8.25 -23.62
C ALA A 34 -3.35 7.57 -22.62
N ILE A 35 -2.69 6.48 -23.00
CA ILE A 35 -1.98 5.61 -22.06
C ILE A 35 -0.76 6.33 -21.46
N ASP A 36 0.05 6.98 -22.30
CA ASP A 36 1.26 7.68 -21.85
C ASP A 36 0.91 8.92 -21.01
N GLN A 37 -0.14 9.64 -21.38
CA GLN A 37 -0.55 10.87 -20.70
C GLN A 37 -1.20 10.60 -19.33
N VAL A 38 -1.99 9.53 -19.17
CA VAL A 38 -2.54 9.17 -17.84
C VAL A 38 -1.44 8.74 -16.88
N GLN A 39 -0.49 7.92 -17.36
CA GLN A 39 0.62 7.43 -16.53
C GLN A 39 1.50 8.59 -16.05
N MET A 40 1.83 9.54 -16.93
CA MET A 40 2.63 10.72 -16.57
C MET A 40 1.90 11.67 -15.62
N GLU A 41 0.62 11.99 -15.86
CA GLU A 41 -0.06 13.09 -15.14
C GLU A 41 -0.70 12.65 -13.80
N PHE A 42 -1.10 11.37 -13.68
CA PHE A 42 -1.83 10.89 -12.50
C PHE A 42 -1.07 9.84 -11.67
N THR A 43 0.13 9.44 -12.10
CA THR A 43 0.98 8.44 -11.40
C THR A 43 0.15 7.20 -11.02
N LYS A 44 -0.69 6.75 -11.94
CA LYS A 44 -1.53 5.57 -11.76
C LYS A 44 -0.84 4.35 -12.36
N PRO A 45 -1.10 3.14 -11.83
CA PRO A 45 -0.59 1.91 -12.44
C PRO A 45 -1.03 1.81 -13.90
N ASP A 46 -0.24 1.07 -14.67
CA ASP A 46 -0.45 0.84 -16.10
C ASP A 46 -1.92 0.47 -16.39
N PRO A 47 -2.66 1.23 -17.22
CA PRO A 47 -4.04 0.92 -17.57
C PRO A 47 -4.22 -0.45 -18.24
N LEU A 48 -3.16 -1.02 -18.81
CA LEU A 48 -3.17 -2.37 -19.40
C LEU A 48 -2.99 -3.50 -18.38
N ALA A 49 -2.61 -3.19 -17.13
CA ALA A 49 -2.62 -4.17 -16.06
C ALA A 49 -4.07 -4.45 -15.63
N GLU A 50 -4.52 -5.70 -15.76
CA GLU A 50 -5.90 -6.17 -15.45
C GLU A 50 -6.43 -5.68 -14.09
N GLN A 51 -5.52 -5.39 -13.16
CA GLN A 51 -5.77 -4.98 -11.79
C GLN A 51 -6.07 -3.47 -11.63
N ALA A 52 -5.73 -2.64 -12.62
CA ALA A 52 -5.98 -1.20 -12.67
C ALA A 52 -7.30 -0.84 -13.38
N HIS A 53 -7.83 -1.74 -14.22
CA HIS A 53 -9.03 -1.53 -15.04
C HIS A 53 -10.23 -0.96 -14.25
N ASP A 54 -10.49 -1.43 -13.03
CA ASP A 54 -11.64 -0.95 -12.24
C ASP A 54 -11.51 0.51 -11.80
N GLU A 55 -10.29 1.01 -11.61
CA GLU A 55 -10.00 2.38 -11.21
C GLU A 55 -10.13 3.35 -12.39
N TYR A 56 -9.66 2.94 -13.58
CA TYR A 56 -9.85 3.66 -14.84
C TYR A 56 -11.32 3.64 -15.29
N ASN A 57 -11.98 2.48 -15.20
CA ASN A 57 -13.41 2.35 -15.49
C ASN A 57 -14.25 3.31 -14.66
N LYS A 58 -13.95 3.45 -13.37
CA LYS A 58 -14.64 4.38 -12.49
C LYS A 58 -14.35 5.83 -12.86
N PHE A 59 -13.11 6.14 -13.22
CA PHE A 59 -12.64 7.48 -13.57
C PHE A 59 -13.34 8.02 -14.82
N TYR A 60 -13.21 7.34 -15.97
CA TYR A 60 -13.80 7.80 -17.24
C TYR A 60 -15.33 7.75 -17.20
N ARG A 61 -15.91 6.63 -16.73
CA ARG A 61 -17.37 6.45 -16.75
C ARG A 61 -18.10 7.49 -15.90
N GLN A 62 -17.56 7.87 -14.74
CA GLN A 62 -18.22 8.86 -13.88
C GLN A 62 -18.21 10.25 -14.53
N THR A 63 -17.08 10.65 -15.12
CA THR A 63 -16.96 11.94 -15.79
C THR A 63 -17.84 12.01 -17.04
N MET A 64 -17.82 10.99 -17.90
CA MET A 64 -18.65 10.95 -19.11
C MET A 64 -20.15 10.97 -18.79
N LYS A 65 -20.58 10.27 -17.72
CA LYS A 65 -21.96 10.33 -17.24
C LYS A 65 -22.37 11.73 -16.75
N MET A 66 -21.47 12.43 -16.07
CA MET A 66 -21.71 13.81 -15.65
C MET A 66 -21.83 14.74 -16.85
N LEU A 67 -20.92 14.62 -17.84
CA LEU A 67 -21.00 15.37 -19.09
C LEU A 67 -22.30 15.07 -19.84
N SER A 68 -22.80 13.83 -19.77
CA SER A 68 -24.09 13.50 -20.36
C SER A 68 -25.27 14.12 -19.62
N ALA A 69 -25.28 14.05 -18.28
CA ALA A 69 -26.29 14.72 -17.47
C ALA A 69 -26.28 16.25 -17.66
N ALA A 70 -25.13 16.83 -18.00
CA ALA A 70 -24.99 18.24 -18.33
C ALA A 70 -25.42 18.61 -19.76
N GLY A 71 -25.77 17.62 -20.61
CA GLY A 71 -26.14 17.83 -22.02
C GLY A 71 -24.94 18.10 -22.94
N VAL A 72 -23.71 17.86 -22.50
CA VAL A 72 -22.51 17.93 -23.35
C VAL A 72 -22.38 16.66 -24.19
N LEU A 73 -22.71 15.52 -23.59
CA LEU A 73 -22.79 14.22 -24.26
C LEU A 73 -24.22 13.67 -24.22
N ASN A 74 -24.54 12.77 -25.14
CA ASN A 74 -25.75 11.95 -25.09
C ASN A 74 -25.37 10.54 -24.64
N GLU A 75 -26.08 9.99 -23.65
CA GLU A 75 -25.91 8.61 -23.18
C GLU A 75 -26.94 7.70 -23.85
N SER A 76 -26.49 6.60 -24.45
CA SER A 76 -27.35 5.57 -25.02
C SER A 76 -26.90 4.16 -24.63
N GLY A 77 -27.81 3.19 -24.76
CA GLY A 77 -27.57 1.78 -24.44
C GLY A 77 -27.75 1.42 -22.95
N LYS A 78 -28.29 0.23 -22.69
CA LYS A 78 -28.56 -0.25 -21.31
C LYS A 78 -27.44 -1.11 -20.72
N LYS A 79 -26.85 -2.02 -21.52
CA LYS A 79 -25.79 -2.96 -21.08
C LYS A 79 -24.39 -2.44 -21.40
N ARG A 80 -24.18 -1.98 -22.63
CA ARG A 80 -22.97 -1.28 -23.07
C ARG A 80 -23.36 0.19 -23.22
N ILE A 81 -22.89 1.02 -22.31
CA ILE A 81 -23.17 2.46 -22.34
C ILE A 81 -22.28 3.09 -23.40
N GLN A 82 -22.92 3.80 -24.32
CA GLN A 82 -22.30 4.51 -25.41
C GLN A 82 -22.59 6.01 -25.28
N PHE A 83 -21.66 6.82 -25.76
CA PHE A 83 -21.72 8.27 -25.73
C PHE A 83 -21.57 8.82 -27.14
N SER A 84 -22.26 9.93 -27.40
CA SER A 84 -22.02 10.79 -28.56
C SER A 84 -21.97 12.24 -28.10
N VAL A 85 -21.26 13.09 -28.83
CA VAL A 85 -21.15 14.51 -28.55
C VAL A 85 -22.44 15.21 -28.94
N VAL A 86 -22.97 16.02 -28.02
CA VAL A 86 -24.12 16.89 -28.27
C VAL A 86 -23.68 18.32 -28.46
N SER A 87 -22.69 18.77 -27.67
CA SER A 87 -22.13 20.11 -27.76
C SER A 87 -20.61 20.04 -27.87
N GLN A 88 -20.12 20.07 -29.12
CA GLN A 88 -18.69 20.11 -29.42
C GLN A 88 -18.03 21.36 -28.81
N GLU A 89 -18.67 22.52 -28.95
CA GLU A 89 -18.18 23.78 -28.39
C GLU A 89 -17.94 23.68 -26.87
N MET A 90 -18.89 23.12 -26.12
CA MET A 90 -18.72 22.95 -24.67
C MET A 90 -17.66 21.92 -24.33
N LEU A 91 -17.58 20.82 -25.09
CA LEU A 91 -16.57 19.79 -24.88
C LEU A 91 -15.15 20.35 -25.06
N GLU A 92 -14.92 21.09 -26.15
CA GLU A 92 -13.65 21.79 -26.43
C GLU A 92 -13.35 22.88 -25.39
N TYR A 93 -14.37 23.64 -24.97
CA TYR A 93 -14.21 24.63 -23.91
C TYR A 93 -13.68 24.01 -22.63
N ILE A 94 -14.25 22.87 -22.21
CA ILE A 94 -13.84 22.12 -21.02
C ILE A 94 -12.42 21.57 -21.19
N ALA A 95 -12.11 20.97 -22.34
CA ALA A 95 -10.83 20.37 -22.66
C ALA A 95 -9.65 21.36 -22.64
N LYS A 96 -9.92 22.63 -22.97
CA LYS A 96 -8.87 23.63 -23.23
C LYS A 96 -7.99 23.98 -22.01
N LYS A 97 -8.59 24.13 -20.82
CA LYS A 97 -7.88 24.55 -19.59
C LYS A 97 -8.60 24.04 -18.34
N ASP A 98 -7.83 23.65 -17.33
CA ASP A 98 -8.34 23.27 -15.99
C ASP A 98 -9.32 24.30 -15.40
N VAL A 99 -9.09 25.60 -15.63
CA VAL A 99 -9.97 26.67 -15.15
C VAL A 99 -11.34 26.60 -15.82
N ASN A 100 -11.40 26.27 -17.11
CA ASN A 100 -12.67 26.14 -17.83
C ASN A 100 -13.47 24.94 -17.30
N ALA A 101 -12.80 23.81 -17.09
CA ALA A 101 -13.42 22.63 -16.48
C ALA A 101 -13.97 22.93 -15.08
N LEU A 102 -13.23 23.68 -14.25
CA LEU A 102 -13.70 24.13 -12.95
C LEU A 102 -14.92 25.05 -13.04
N LEU A 103 -14.92 26.02 -13.95
CA LEU A 103 -16.05 26.94 -14.15
C LEU A 103 -17.29 26.18 -14.62
N PHE A 104 -17.12 25.26 -15.57
CA PHE A 104 -18.17 24.35 -16.02
C PHE A 104 -18.71 23.53 -14.86
N LEU A 105 -17.84 22.90 -14.06
CA LEU A 105 -18.25 22.08 -12.91
C LEU A 105 -19.02 22.92 -11.88
N CYS A 106 -18.57 24.14 -11.58
CA CYS A 106 -19.28 25.04 -10.68
C CYS A 106 -20.67 25.41 -11.22
N GLY A 107 -20.76 25.70 -12.52
CA GLY A 107 -22.03 26.00 -13.18
C GLY A 107 -22.99 24.81 -13.17
N TYR A 108 -22.49 23.62 -13.53
CA TYR A 108 -23.23 22.36 -13.50
C TYR A 108 -23.77 22.04 -12.11
N ILE A 109 -22.93 22.10 -11.08
CA ILE A 109 -23.33 21.84 -9.70
C ILE A 109 -24.40 22.83 -9.26
N GLU A 110 -24.17 24.13 -9.45
CA GLU A 110 -25.11 25.17 -9.03
C GLU A 110 -26.46 25.03 -9.74
N LYS A 111 -26.45 24.79 -11.05
CA LYS A 111 -27.67 24.53 -11.83
C LYS A 111 -28.40 23.30 -11.32
N THR A 112 -27.69 22.19 -11.10
CA THR A 112 -28.28 20.95 -10.58
C THR A 112 -28.94 21.17 -9.21
N LEU A 113 -28.28 21.88 -8.30
CA LEU A 113 -28.84 22.18 -6.97
C LEU A 113 -30.07 23.10 -7.03
N LYS A 114 -30.06 24.09 -7.93
CA LYS A 114 -31.19 24.99 -8.17
C LYS A 114 -32.39 24.26 -8.76
N ASP A 115 -32.17 23.50 -9.82
CA ASP A 115 -33.22 22.71 -10.48
C ASP A 115 -33.80 21.63 -9.54
N SER A 116 -32.98 21.14 -8.61
CA SER A 116 -33.40 20.18 -7.57
C SER A 116 -34.08 20.82 -6.35
N GLY A 117 -34.17 22.15 -6.28
CA GLY A 117 -34.83 22.86 -5.18
C GLY A 117 -34.06 22.91 -3.85
N ILE A 118 -32.78 22.49 -3.82
CA ILE A 118 -31.95 22.47 -2.59
C ILE A 118 -30.95 23.62 -2.50
N TRP A 119 -31.03 24.61 -3.38
CA TRP A 119 -30.07 25.72 -3.38
C TRP A 119 -30.11 26.60 -2.12
N HIS A 120 -31.27 26.74 -1.47
CA HIS A 120 -31.44 27.69 -0.37
C HIS A 120 -30.48 27.48 0.82
N PRO A 121 -30.31 26.25 1.38
CA PRO A 121 -29.30 25.99 2.40
C PRO A 121 -27.87 26.37 1.97
N PHE A 122 -27.52 26.23 0.69
CA PHE A 122 -26.21 26.64 0.18
C PHE A 122 -26.06 28.16 0.20
N SER A 123 -27.07 28.91 -0.25
CA SER A 123 -27.08 30.38 -0.16
C SER A 123 -26.88 30.85 1.28
N VAL A 124 -27.65 30.30 2.23
CA VAL A 124 -27.55 30.68 3.65
C VAL A 124 -26.15 30.42 4.20
N PHE A 125 -25.52 29.29 3.86
CA PHE A 125 -24.15 29.01 4.25
C PHE A 125 -23.15 29.99 3.64
N PHE A 126 -23.27 30.31 2.34
CA PHE A 126 -22.38 31.27 1.68
C PHE A 126 -22.52 32.69 2.22
N GLU A 127 -23.67 33.04 2.80
CA GLU A 127 -23.88 34.33 3.48
C GLU A 127 -23.31 34.35 4.90
N LYS A 128 -23.55 33.30 5.70
CA LYS A 128 -23.20 33.28 7.14
C LYS A 128 -21.78 32.81 7.44
N GLN A 129 -21.30 31.79 6.72
CA GLN A 129 -19.94 31.23 6.84
C GLN A 129 -19.54 30.80 8.27
N ASP A 130 -20.49 30.28 9.05
CA ASP A 130 -20.27 29.84 10.43
C ASP A 130 -20.54 28.34 10.65
N GLY A 131 -20.22 27.83 11.84
CA GLY A 131 -20.39 26.41 12.17
C GLY A 131 -21.85 25.94 12.17
N ALA A 132 -22.79 26.81 12.51
CA ALA A 132 -24.21 26.48 12.57
C ALA A 132 -24.80 26.32 11.16
N SER A 133 -24.60 27.31 10.29
CA SER A 133 -25.02 27.29 8.89
C SER A 133 -24.35 26.17 8.09
N PHE A 134 -23.09 25.81 8.41
CA PHE A 134 -22.43 24.63 7.86
C PHE A 134 -23.13 23.33 8.27
N GLY A 135 -23.47 23.20 9.56
CA GLY A 135 -24.20 22.04 10.08
C GLY A 135 -25.56 21.87 9.42
N ASP A 136 -26.32 22.96 9.31
CA ASP A 136 -27.63 23.00 8.67
C ASP A 136 -27.54 22.60 7.19
N LEU A 137 -26.60 23.18 6.44
CA LEU A 137 -26.35 22.82 5.05
C LEU A 137 -26.02 21.32 4.90
N LYS A 138 -25.10 20.82 5.72
CA LYS A 138 -24.64 19.42 5.64
C LYS A 138 -25.78 18.45 5.93
N ASN A 139 -26.63 18.76 6.92
CA ASN A 139 -27.80 17.97 7.26
C ASN A 139 -28.86 18.02 6.15
N ALA A 140 -29.19 19.21 5.63
CA ALA A 140 -30.14 19.38 4.55
C ALA A 140 -29.71 18.60 3.28
N PHE A 141 -28.43 18.70 2.91
CA PHE A 141 -27.88 17.93 1.80
C PHE A 141 -27.98 16.42 2.04
N ALA A 142 -27.70 15.96 3.26
CA ALA A 142 -27.76 14.55 3.59
C ALA A 142 -29.19 13.99 3.53
N PHE A 143 -30.16 14.71 4.08
CA PHE A 143 -31.57 14.31 3.98
C PHE A 143 -32.05 14.24 2.53
N PHE A 144 -31.67 15.22 1.71
CA PHE A 144 -32.03 15.25 0.30
C PHE A 144 -31.45 14.08 -0.48
N GLU A 145 -30.16 13.78 -0.33
CA GLU A 145 -29.53 12.65 -1.03
C GLU A 145 -30.15 11.31 -0.62
N ILE A 146 -30.45 11.12 0.67
CA ILE A 146 -31.08 9.88 1.18
C ILE A 146 -32.50 9.75 0.66
N ALA A 147 -33.26 10.84 0.60
CA ALA A 147 -34.64 10.82 0.14
C ALA A 147 -34.78 10.58 -1.38
N ASN A 148 -33.80 11.04 -2.16
CA ASN A 148 -33.90 11.07 -3.63
C ASN A 148 -32.95 10.11 -4.36
N THR A 149 -32.08 9.39 -3.65
CA THR A 149 -31.16 8.42 -4.27
C THR A 149 -31.15 7.08 -3.54
N PRO A 150 -30.87 5.95 -4.22
CA PRO A 150 -30.82 4.62 -3.59
C PRO A 150 -29.66 4.39 -2.59
N LYS A 151 -28.86 5.42 -2.28
CA LYS A 151 -27.63 5.29 -1.47
C LYS A 151 -27.90 5.54 0.01
N ASN A 152 -27.86 4.49 0.81
CA ASN A 152 -28.33 4.49 2.20
C ASN A 152 -27.24 4.65 3.29
N THR A 153 -26.08 5.25 3.00
CA THR A 153 -25.06 5.45 4.06
C THR A 153 -24.57 6.89 4.18
N ALA A 154 -24.56 7.40 5.41
CA ALA A 154 -24.03 8.73 5.75
C ALA A 154 -22.59 8.93 5.26
N THR A 155 -21.80 7.87 5.19
CA THR A 155 -20.41 7.89 4.69
C THR A 155 -20.34 8.26 3.20
N GLU A 156 -21.25 7.73 2.37
CA GLU A 156 -21.26 8.03 0.94
C GLU A 156 -21.76 9.43 0.65
N VAL A 157 -22.81 9.86 1.35
CA VAL A 157 -23.35 11.23 1.30
C VAL A 157 -22.26 12.25 1.64
N ASN A 158 -21.52 12.03 2.73
CA ASN A 158 -20.43 12.93 3.14
C ASN A 158 -19.30 13.03 2.09
N ARG A 159 -19.04 11.96 1.33
CA ARG A 159 -18.03 11.97 0.25
C ARG A 159 -18.50 12.75 -0.97
N ILE A 160 -19.80 12.77 -1.24
CA ILE A 160 -20.40 13.56 -2.32
C ILE A 160 -20.44 15.03 -1.90
N PHE A 161 -20.87 15.32 -0.67
CA PHE A 161 -21.00 16.68 -0.14
C PHE A 161 -19.72 17.52 -0.35
N THR A 162 -18.55 16.98 0.00
CA THR A 162 -17.26 17.66 -0.21
C THR A 162 -17.02 18.05 -1.67
N LYS A 163 -17.38 17.19 -2.62
CA LYS A 163 -17.20 17.43 -4.06
C LYS A 163 -18.20 18.43 -4.62
N VAL A 164 -19.29 18.68 -3.90
CA VAL A 164 -20.32 19.67 -4.26
C VAL A 164 -19.96 21.03 -3.68
N ILE A 165 -19.70 21.09 -2.37
CA ILE A 165 -19.51 22.38 -1.67
C ILE A 165 -18.15 23.02 -1.96
N ASN A 166 -17.05 22.24 -2.02
CA ASN A 166 -15.71 22.84 -2.12
C ASN A 166 -15.46 23.54 -3.46
N PRO A 167 -15.87 23.04 -4.64
CA PRO A 167 -15.73 23.80 -5.88
C PRO A 167 -16.51 25.13 -5.84
N LEU A 168 -17.73 25.11 -5.30
CA LEU A 168 -18.56 26.31 -5.16
C LEU A 168 -17.97 27.33 -4.18
N ALA A 169 -17.38 26.85 -3.08
CA ALA A 169 -16.70 27.68 -2.08
C ALA A 169 -15.39 28.26 -2.63
N PHE A 170 -14.59 27.46 -3.34
CA PHE A 170 -13.36 27.92 -3.98
C PHE A 170 -13.63 29.06 -4.97
N ARG A 171 -14.64 28.91 -5.84
CA ARG A 171 -15.02 29.96 -6.81
C ARG A 171 -15.43 31.27 -6.13
N ARG A 172 -15.90 31.22 -4.89
CA ARG A 172 -16.35 32.38 -4.10
C ARG A 172 -15.31 32.86 -3.08
N ASN A 173 -14.12 32.25 -3.03
CA ASN A 173 -13.10 32.51 -2.01
C ASN A 173 -13.65 32.37 -0.57
N MET A 174 -14.40 31.29 -0.34
CA MET A 174 -15.15 31.03 0.90
C MET A 174 -14.67 29.77 1.63
N HIS A 175 -15.10 29.61 2.87
CA HIS A 175 -14.95 28.39 3.64
C HIS A 175 -15.81 27.26 3.03
N GLY A 176 -15.36 26.02 3.21
CA GLY A 176 -16.02 24.80 2.74
C GLY A 176 -15.87 23.69 3.77
N THR A 177 -15.58 22.47 3.32
CA THR A 177 -15.40 21.30 4.19
C THR A 177 -14.03 20.66 4.06
N ILE A 178 -13.39 20.41 5.21
CA ILE A 178 -12.16 19.61 5.33
C ILE A 178 -12.40 18.55 6.40
N ARG A 179 -12.16 17.28 6.07
CA ARG A 179 -12.39 16.13 6.96
C ARG A 179 -13.81 16.10 7.55
N GLY A 180 -14.80 16.60 6.80
CA GLY A 180 -16.21 16.61 7.19
C GLY A 180 -16.60 17.72 8.17
N LYS A 181 -15.70 18.67 8.47
CA LYS A 181 -15.94 19.84 9.30
C LYS A 181 -15.76 21.11 8.47
N LEU A 182 -16.33 22.23 8.93
CA LEU A 182 -16.06 23.55 8.36
C LEU A 182 -14.55 23.80 8.30
N SER A 183 -14.06 24.26 7.15
CA SER A 183 -12.64 24.54 6.97
C SER A 183 -12.20 25.72 7.83
N ALA A 184 -11.03 25.62 8.47
CA ALA A 184 -10.48 26.71 9.27
C ALA A 184 -10.10 27.94 8.42
N ASN A 185 -9.70 27.71 7.18
CA ASN A 185 -9.38 28.73 6.19
C ASN A 185 -10.29 28.60 4.96
N VAL A 186 -10.27 29.60 4.09
CA VAL A 186 -10.93 29.52 2.77
C VAL A 186 -10.39 28.35 1.96
N ILE A 187 -11.24 27.75 1.13
CA ILE A 187 -10.86 26.62 0.27
C ILE A 187 -9.88 27.11 -0.80
N THR A 188 -8.77 26.42 -0.96
CA THR A 188 -7.74 26.72 -1.94
C THR A 188 -7.74 25.72 -3.10
N LYS A 189 -6.93 25.97 -4.14
CA LYS A 189 -6.80 25.04 -5.27
C LYS A 189 -6.36 23.65 -4.81
N SER A 190 -5.47 23.58 -3.80
CA SER A 190 -5.03 22.30 -3.22
C SER A 190 -6.14 21.51 -2.51
N ASP A 191 -7.25 22.17 -2.15
CA ASP A 191 -8.41 21.55 -1.50
C ASP A 191 -9.39 20.88 -2.46
N ILE A 192 -9.30 21.18 -3.75
CA ILE A 192 -10.23 20.70 -4.79
C ILE A 192 -9.59 19.80 -5.84
N ILE A 193 -8.24 19.73 -5.93
CA ILE A 193 -7.56 18.84 -6.88
C ILE A 193 -7.77 17.36 -6.51
N TYR A 194 -8.05 16.53 -7.53
CA TYR A 194 -8.37 15.11 -7.42
C TYR A 194 -7.24 14.24 -6.82
N ASN A 195 -5.97 14.64 -6.97
CA ASN A 195 -4.80 13.85 -6.56
C ASN A 195 -4.37 14.05 -5.08
N ARG A 196 -5.33 14.36 -4.19
CA ARG A 196 -5.05 14.41 -2.74
C ARG A 196 -4.66 13.02 -2.22
N PRO A 197 -3.56 12.90 -1.45
CA PRO A 197 -3.27 11.68 -0.70
C PRO A 197 -4.49 11.33 0.16
N ASN A 198 -5.02 10.13 -0.01
CA ASN A 198 -6.03 9.62 0.88
C ASN A 198 -5.33 9.31 2.19
N TRP A 199 -5.62 10.08 3.25
CA TRP A 199 -5.02 9.94 4.57
C TRP A 199 -5.04 8.50 5.11
N ARG A 200 -6.04 7.68 4.70
CA ARG A 200 -6.11 6.26 5.04
C ARG A 200 -5.06 5.41 4.32
N ASP A 201 -4.74 5.74 3.07
CA ASP A 201 -3.69 5.06 2.31
C ASP A 201 -2.30 5.52 2.76
N GLU A 202 -2.16 6.81 3.13
CA GLU A 202 -0.93 7.38 3.71
C GLU A 202 -0.60 6.74 5.08
N PHE A 203 -1.61 6.61 5.95
CA PHE A 203 -1.45 5.94 7.25
C PHE A 203 -1.09 4.45 7.11
N LEU A 204 -1.46 3.82 6.00
CA LEU A 204 -1.16 2.41 5.71
C LEU A 204 0.12 2.24 4.88
N GLY A 205 0.83 3.32 4.54
CA GLY A 205 2.06 3.24 3.73
C GLY A 205 1.82 2.74 2.31
N LYS A 206 0.60 2.83 1.80
CA LYS A 206 0.27 2.41 0.43
C LYS A 206 0.78 3.45 -0.56
N ASP A 207 1.72 3.06 -1.41
CA ASP A 207 2.17 3.88 -2.54
C ASP A 207 1.04 4.09 -3.57
N LYS A 208 0.97 5.29 -4.17
CA LYS A 208 -0.03 5.68 -5.16
C LYS A 208 0.03 4.83 -6.43
N ASN A 209 1.23 4.35 -6.78
CA ASN A 209 1.47 3.52 -7.95
C ASN A 209 0.96 2.08 -7.78
N VAL A 210 0.60 1.67 -6.56
CA VAL A 210 0.15 0.31 -6.27
C VAL A 210 -1.38 0.25 -6.30
N ALA A 211 -1.93 -0.72 -7.04
CA ALA A 211 -3.37 -0.95 -7.06
C ALA A 211 -3.89 -1.34 -5.67
N ARG A 212 -5.06 -0.83 -5.24
CA ARG A 212 -5.60 -1.11 -3.90
C ARG A 212 -5.83 -2.60 -3.64
N ARG A 213 -6.19 -3.38 -4.66
CA ARG A 213 -6.35 -4.83 -4.54
C ARG A 213 -5.02 -5.54 -4.27
N GLN A 214 -3.95 -5.10 -4.91
CA GLN A 214 -2.60 -5.64 -4.70
C GLN A 214 -2.12 -5.32 -3.27
N PHE A 215 -2.23 -4.06 -2.85
CA PHE A 215 -1.87 -3.65 -1.49
C PHE A 215 -2.59 -4.44 -0.38
N VAL A 216 -3.90 -4.73 -0.55
CA VAL A 216 -4.66 -5.53 0.43
C VAL A 216 -4.19 -6.99 0.48
N ARG A 217 -3.80 -7.57 -0.66
CA ARG A 217 -3.24 -8.93 -0.71
C ARG A 217 -1.87 -8.99 -0.07
N ASP A 218 -1.01 -8.03 -0.37
CA ASP A 218 0.34 -7.95 0.19
C ASP A 218 0.29 -7.74 1.70
N ALA A 219 -0.59 -6.87 2.19
CA ALA A 219 -0.81 -6.66 3.63
C ALA A 219 -1.36 -7.91 4.35
N GLN A 220 -2.21 -8.71 3.69
CA GLN A 220 -2.72 -9.97 4.25
C GLN A 220 -1.65 -11.06 4.29
N TYR A 221 -0.77 -11.10 3.28
CA TYR A 221 0.38 -11.99 3.25
C TYR A 221 1.39 -11.63 4.35
N ASP A 222 1.72 -10.35 4.50
CA ASP A 222 2.66 -9.83 5.51
C ASP A 222 2.14 -10.03 6.95
N TYR A 223 0.82 -9.93 7.18
CA TYR A 223 0.24 -10.24 8.48
C TYR A 223 0.33 -11.74 8.84
N LYS A 224 0.12 -12.64 7.86
CA LYS A 224 0.26 -14.08 8.08
C LYS A 224 1.72 -14.48 8.32
N SER A 225 2.68 -13.85 7.62
CA SER A 225 4.10 -14.10 7.82
C SER A 225 4.59 -13.59 9.19
N GLU A 226 4.19 -12.39 9.63
CA GLU A 226 4.57 -11.87 10.95
C GLU A 226 4.05 -12.76 12.11
N LYS A 227 2.84 -13.31 12.00
CA LYS A 227 2.34 -14.28 12.99
C LYS A 227 3.17 -15.57 13.03
N ALA A 228 3.62 -16.06 11.88
CA ALA A 228 4.48 -17.24 11.79
C ALA A 228 5.88 -16.97 12.38
N ILE A 229 6.45 -15.80 12.10
CA ILE A 229 7.73 -15.34 12.67
C ILE A 229 7.65 -15.27 14.20
N ALA A 230 6.61 -14.62 14.73
CA ALA A 230 6.43 -14.50 16.19
C ALA A 230 6.30 -15.87 16.86
N LYS A 231 5.58 -16.81 16.22
CA LYS A 231 5.46 -18.19 16.70
C LYS A 231 6.81 -18.91 16.73
N ALA A 232 7.61 -18.83 15.67
CA ALA A 232 8.92 -19.46 15.60
C ALA A 232 9.89 -18.91 16.67
N MET A 233 9.89 -17.59 16.88
CA MET A 233 10.69 -16.96 17.95
C MET A 233 10.29 -17.45 19.33
N GLU A 234 9.00 -17.60 19.60
CA GLU A 234 8.50 -18.11 20.88
C GLU A 234 8.89 -19.58 21.12
N GLU A 235 8.80 -20.41 20.09
CA GLU A 235 9.21 -21.82 20.16
C GLU A 235 10.70 -21.97 20.48
N VAL A 236 11.56 -21.17 19.83
CA VAL A 236 13.01 -21.16 20.10
C VAL A 236 13.33 -20.67 21.52
N ARG A 237 12.66 -19.61 22.00
CA ARG A 237 12.81 -19.15 23.39
C ARG A 237 12.41 -20.21 24.40
N LYS A 238 11.28 -20.90 24.15
CA LYS A 238 10.78 -21.95 25.04
C LYS A 238 11.76 -23.13 25.10
N LEU A 239 12.27 -23.58 23.96
CA LEU A 239 13.29 -24.63 23.90
C LEU A 239 14.54 -24.23 24.70
N ASN A 240 15.07 -23.03 24.44
CA ASN A 240 16.27 -22.55 25.11
C ASN A 240 16.10 -22.40 26.64
N THR A 241 14.95 -21.88 27.08
CA THR A 241 14.64 -21.75 28.52
C THR A 241 14.56 -23.12 29.18
N THR A 242 13.92 -24.09 28.52
CA THR A 242 13.67 -25.43 29.07
C THR A 242 14.94 -26.29 29.10
N TYR A 243 15.74 -26.28 28.03
CA TYR A 243 16.86 -27.22 27.84
C TYR A 243 18.23 -26.62 28.12
N ARG A 244 18.35 -25.29 28.08
CA ARG A 244 19.64 -24.60 28.27
C ARG A 244 19.59 -23.57 29.39
N ASN A 245 18.55 -23.61 30.24
CA ASN A 245 18.35 -22.69 31.37
C ASN A 245 18.46 -21.21 30.94
N GLY A 246 17.98 -20.88 29.74
CA GLY A 246 18.02 -19.51 29.23
C GLY A 246 19.42 -19.00 28.88
N ARG A 247 20.42 -19.88 28.68
CA ARG A 247 21.80 -19.47 28.32
C ARG A 247 21.93 -19.20 26.83
N SER A 248 22.85 -18.29 26.47
CA SER A 248 23.14 -17.99 25.06
C SER A 248 23.58 -19.23 24.28
N GLU A 249 23.16 -19.31 23.02
CA GLU A 249 23.59 -20.33 22.06
C GLU A 249 24.99 -20.04 21.51
N VAL A 250 25.46 -18.80 21.61
CA VAL A 250 26.84 -18.41 21.31
C VAL A 250 27.64 -18.36 22.61
N LEU A 251 28.60 -19.28 22.74
CA LEU A 251 29.38 -19.50 23.97
C LEU A 251 30.65 -18.63 24.00
N ASP A 252 30.49 -17.31 23.90
CA ASP A 252 31.57 -16.33 23.97
C ASP A 252 31.63 -15.60 25.33
N TRP A 253 32.19 -14.39 25.34
CA TRP A 253 32.47 -13.58 26.53
C TRP A 253 31.23 -13.25 27.39
N ASP A 254 30.01 -13.20 26.83
CA ASP A 254 28.78 -12.88 27.58
C ASP A 254 27.83 -14.08 27.72
N ALA A 255 28.30 -15.31 27.48
CA ALA A 255 27.44 -16.50 27.49
C ALA A 255 26.83 -16.86 28.86
N TYR A 256 27.22 -16.15 29.93
CA TYR A 256 26.73 -16.32 31.29
C TYR A 256 25.50 -15.46 31.60
N SER A 257 25.26 -14.41 30.83
CA SER A 257 24.07 -13.57 30.99
C SER A 257 22.83 -14.28 30.40
N PRO A 258 21.62 -13.98 30.91
CA PRO A 258 20.40 -14.55 30.35
C PRO A 258 20.19 -14.17 28.88
N ALA A 259 19.92 -15.17 28.04
CA ALA A 259 19.57 -15.00 26.64
C ALA A 259 18.08 -14.68 26.51
N ASN A 260 17.77 -13.43 26.17
CA ASN A 260 16.40 -12.93 26.01
C ASN A 260 16.08 -12.51 24.57
N ALA A 261 17.07 -12.51 23.67
CA ALA A 261 16.91 -12.12 22.28
C ALA A 261 16.94 -13.35 21.37
N ALA A 262 15.80 -13.67 20.74
CA ALA A 262 15.76 -14.56 19.59
C ALA A 262 16.15 -13.74 18.36
N HIS A 263 17.39 -13.89 17.92
CA HIS A 263 17.99 -13.10 16.86
C HIS A 263 17.89 -13.83 15.52
N HIS A 264 17.53 -13.10 14.46
CA HIS A 264 17.57 -13.58 13.08
C HIS A 264 19.01 -13.51 12.56
N MET A 265 19.64 -14.65 12.30
CA MET A 265 21.01 -14.69 11.77
C MET A 265 21.08 -14.06 10.37
N PHE A 266 20.05 -14.29 9.53
CA PHE A 266 19.78 -13.50 8.34
C PHE A 266 18.59 -12.57 8.59
N PRO A 267 18.76 -11.23 8.52
CA PRO A 267 17.75 -10.26 8.94
C PRO A 267 16.40 -10.41 8.24
N LYS A 268 15.32 -10.37 9.02
CA LYS A 268 13.95 -10.45 8.47
C LYS A 268 13.61 -9.36 7.43
N GLY A 269 14.25 -8.18 7.53
CA GLY A 269 14.06 -7.08 6.58
C GLY A 269 14.70 -7.34 5.21
N GLN A 270 15.68 -8.23 5.14
CA GLN A 270 16.43 -8.54 3.92
C GLN A 270 16.06 -9.91 3.33
N ARG A 271 15.65 -10.86 4.18
CA ARG A 271 15.33 -12.25 3.81
C ARG A 271 14.00 -12.68 4.42
N LYS A 272 12.89 -12.17 3.87
CA LYS A 272 11.54 -12.44 4.40
C LYS A 272 11.14 -13.91 4.27
N GLU A 273 11.65 -14.62 3.26
CA GLU A 273 11.27 -16.00 2.92
C GLU A 273 11.68 -16.98 4.02
N ILE A 274 12.82 -16.71 4.69
CA ILE A 274 13.39 -17.55 5.75
C ILE A 274 13.20 -16.99 7.16
N ALA A 275 12.50 -15.86 7.32
CA ALA A 275 12.35 -15.19 8.61
C ALA A 275 11.55 -16.01 9.65
N SER A 276 10.71 -16.94 9.20
CA SER A 276 9.90 -17.81 10.09
C SER A 276 10.55 -19.16 10.40
N TYR A 277 11.71 -19.45 9.82
CA TYR A 277 12.42 -20.70 10.06
C TYR A 277 13.12 -20.64 11.42
N ARG A 278 12.92 -21.67 12.24
CA ARG A 278 13.58 -21.79 13.56
C ARG A 278 15.10 -21.93 13.39
N GLU A 279 15.50 -22.48 12.25
CA GLU A 279 16.86 -22.67 11.80
C GLU A 279 17.57 -21.33 11.52
N ASN A 280 16.83 -20.25 11.23
CA ASN A 280 17.36 -18.89 11.07
C ASN A 280 17.39 -18.08 12.39
N LEU A 281 16.97 -18.68 13.51
CA LEU A 281 16.89 -18.01 14.81
C LEU A 281 17.95 -18.53 15.77
N ILE A 282 18.61 -17.64 16.51
CA ILE A 282 19.59 -18.01 17.54
C ILE A 282 19.34 -17.21 18.82
N MET A 283 19.49 -17.85 19.98
CA MET A 283 19.32 -17.18 21.27
C MET A 283 20.59 -16.47 21.71
N LEU A 284 20.51 -15.16 21.89
CA LEU A 284 21.59 -14.29 22.33
C LEU A 284 21.23 -13.54 23.62
N THR A 285 22.25 -13.12 24.35
CA THR A 285 22.10 -12.12 25.42
C THR A 285 21.83 -10.73 24.82
N ALA A 286 21.34 -9.81 25.64
CA ALA A 286 21.13 -8.43 25.20
C ALA A 286 22.43 -7.77 24.68
N SER A 287 23.56 -8.04 25.33
CA SER A 287 24.87 -7.48 24.94
C SER A 287 25.38 -8.10 23.64
N GLN A 288 25.24 -9.42 23.47
CA GLN A 288 25.58 -10.10 22.22
C GLN A 288 24.71 -9.59 21.06
N HIS A 289 23.41 -9.42 21.29
CA HIS A 289 22.48 -8.96 20.26
C HIS A 289 22.74 -7.50 19.83
N MET A 290 22.79 -6.57 20.79
CA MET A 290 22.89 -5.14 20.49
C MET A 290 24.33 -4.61 20.37
N GLY A 291 25.30 -5.37 20.88
CA GLY A 291 26.71 -4.99 20.90
C GLY A 291 27.57 -5.73 19.89
N SER A 292 27.23 -6.98 19.54
CA SER A 292 28.01 -7.80 18.61
C SER A 292 27.26 -8.06 17.29
N ALA A 293 26.04 -8.60 17.33
CA ALA A 293 25.28 -8.89 16.11
C ALA A 293 24.86 -7.64 15.34
N HIS A 294 24.57 -6.55 16.07
CA HIS A 294 24.23 -5.25 15.51
C HIS A 294 25.17 -4.16 16.03
N PRO A 295 26.34 -3.93 15.40
CA PRO A 295 27.31 -2.95 15.86
C PRO A 295 26.67 -1.56 16.05
N ASN A 296 26.91 -0.95 17.21
CA ASN A 296 26.29 0.33 17.63
C ASN A 296 24.75 0.30 17.71
N GLY A 297 24.14 -0.87 17.94
CA GLY A 297 22.68 -1.01 18.05
C GLY A 297 21.91 -0.77 16.76
N LYS A 298 22.59 -0.72 15.60
CA LYS A 298 21.94 -0.53 14.29
C LYS A 298 21.37 -1.85 13.79
N THR A 299 20.13 -2.15 14.17
CA THR A 299 19.41 -3.40 13.83
C THR A 299 19.17 -3.63 12.32
N THR A 300 19.54 -2.67 11.46
CA THR A 300 19.46 -2.78 10.00
C THR A 300 20.75 -3.34 9.37
N MET A 301 21.82 -3.48 10.14
CA MET A 301 23.11 -4.05 9.70
C MET A 301 23.49 -5.23 10.58
N VAL A 302 24.13 -6.23 9.99
CA VAL A 302 24.66 -7.39 10.71
C VAL A 302 26.17 -7.37 10.62
N ASP A 303 26.83 -7.64 11.73
CA ASP A 303 28.27 -7.91 11.76
C ASP A 303 28.55 -9.29 11.15
N LEU A 304 29.29 -9.34 10.05
CA LEU A 304 29.51 -10.60 9.31
C LEU A 304 30.32 -11.61 10.12
N ASP A 305 31.30 -11.16 10.92
CA ASP A 305 32.08 -12.02 11.81
C ASP A 305 31.16 -12.64 12.87
N TYR A 306 30.28 -11.84 13.45
CA TYR A 306 29.33 -12.32 14.44
C TYR A 306 28.22 -13.19 13.83
N GLN A 307 27.81 -12.92 12.59
CA GLN A 307 26.89 -13.76 11.83
C GLN A 307 27.48 -15.16 11.62
N TYR A 308 28.72 -15.26 11.17
CA TYR A 308 29.41 -16.54 11.02
C TYR A 308 29.45 -17.31 12.36
N ARG A 309 29.83 -16.64 13.46
CA ARG A 309 29.81 -17.25 14.80
C ARG A 309 28.44 -17.76 15.19
N CYS A 310 27.38 -17.02 14.86
CA CYS A 310 26.01 -17.44 15.09
C CYS A 310 25.67 -18.69 14.27
N LEU A 311 25.98 -18.73 12.97
CA LEU A 311 25.71 -19.87 12.09
C LEU A 311 26.43 -21.14 12.55
N VAL A 312 27.72 -21.06 12.88
CA VAL A 312 28.49 -22.18 13.41
C VAL A 312 27.96 -22.62 14.78
N SER A 313 27.67 -21.67 15.66
CA SER A 313 27.08 -21.99 16.97
C SER A 313 25.73 -22.68 16.82
N LYS A 314 24.88 -22.21 15.89
CA LYS A 314 23.59 -22.82 15.60
C LYS A 314 23.74 -24.26 15.15
N LEU A 315 24.62 -24.53 14.20
CA LEU A 315 24.89 -25.87 13.69
C LEU A 315 25.35 -26.81 14.82
N ARG A 316 26.22 -26.33 15.72
CA ARG A 316 26.67 -27.10 16.90
C ARG A 316 25.53 -27.38 17.88
N ARG A 317 24.65 -26.41 18.14
CA ARG A 317 23.47 -26.62 18.99
C ARG A 317 22.50 -27.63 18.37
N MET A 318 22.30 -27.58 17.06
CA MET A 318 21.49 -28.57 16.35
C MET A 318 22.04 -29.99 16.53
N LYS A 319 23.37 -30.15 16.47
CA LYS A 319 24.04 -31.44 16.74
C LYS A 319 23.84 -31.92 18.18
N GLU A 320 24.02 -31.02 19.15
CA GLU A 320 23.79 -31.36 20.57
C GLU A 320 22.34 -31.78 20.82
N TYR A 321 21.38 -31.08 20.20
CA TYR A 321 19.97 -31.42 20.35
C TYR A 321 19.63 -32.74 19.66
N SER A 322 20.20 -33.06 18.50
CA SER A 322 19.93 -34.34 17.82
C SER A 322 20.33 -35.57 18.63
N ASP A 323 21.29 -35.42 19.55
CA ASP A 323 21.73 -36.49 20.47
C ASP A 323 20.84 -36.60 21.74
N SER A 324 19.84 -35.73 21.89
CA SER A 324 18.92 -35.75 23.03
C SER A 324 18.03 -37.00 23.03
N ALA A 325 17.85 -37.59 24.23
CA ALA A 325 16.87 -38.67 24.42
C ALA A 325 15.41 -38.18 24.34
N ASP A 326 15.17 -36.87 24.47
CA ASP A 326 13.85 -36.28 24.26
C ASP A 326 13.56 -36.11 22.77
N TYR A 327 12.48 -36.74 22.30
CA TYR A 327 12.07 -36.74 20.90
C TYR A 327 11.76 -35.33 20.37
N GLU A 328 11.08 -34.50 21.17
CA GLU A 328 10.70 -33.15 20.78
C GLU A 328 11.92 -32.23 20.64
N VAL A 329 12.99 -32.52 21.37
CA VAL A 329 14.27 -31.80 21.30
C VAL A 329 15.09 -32.25 20.11
N SER A 330 15.25 -33.57 19.95
CA SER A 330 16.06 -34.17 18.89
C SER A 330 15.53 -33.87 17.49
N HIS A 331 14.23 -33.62 17.35
CA HIS A 331 13.57 -33.30 16.09
C HIS A 331 13.13 -31.83 16.00
N PHE A 332 13.58 -30.96 16.92
CA PHE A 332 13.15 -29.56 16.93
C PHE A 332 13.63 -28.77 15.72
N TYR A 333 14.85 -29.06 15.27
CA TYR A 333 15.50 -28.48 14.09
C TYR A 333 15.74 -29.53 13.01
N ASP A 334 15.79 -29.07 11.77
CA ASP A 334 15.97 -29.92 10.61
C ASP A 334 17.17 -29.44 9.78
N LEU A 335 18.08 -30.35 9.45
CA LEU A 335 19.30 -30.03 8.69
C LEU A 335 19.02 -29.60 7.25
N GLU A 336 18.00 -30.16 6.60
CA GLU A 336 17.60 -29.75 5.24
C GLU A 336 17.04 -28.33 5.26
N ARG A 337 16.26 -28.00 6.29
CA ARG A 337 15.77 -26.62 6.51
C ARG A 337 16.90 -25.66 6.81
N PHE A 338 17.92 -26.08 7.58
CA PHE A 338 19.08 -25.24 7.83
C PHE A 338 19.90 -25.02 6.55
N ALA A 339 20.11 -26.05 5.74
CA ALA A 339 20.74 -25.90 4.42
C ALA A 339 19.97 -24.94 3.51
N PHE A 340 18.63 -25.02 3.49
CA PHE A 340 17.80 -24.07 2.77
C PHE A 340 17.95 -22.62 3.30
N VAL A 341 18.00 -22.44 4.63
CA VAL A 341 18.26 -21.14 5.25
C VAL A 341 19.61 -20.57 4.85
N LEU A 342 20.65 -21.41 4.78
CA LEU A 342 21.99 -21.00 4.34
C LEU A 342 22.02 -20.61 2.86
N ASP A 343 21.42 -21.41 1.99
CA ASP A 343 21.35 -21.13 0.55
C ASP A 343 20.62 -19.80 0.27
N VAL A 344 19.47 -19.57 0.91
CA VAL A 344 18.73 -18.30 0.76
C VAL A 344 19.45 -17.13 1.42
N GLY A 345 20.09 -17.36 2.58
CA GLY A 345 20.80 -16.32 3.31
C GLY A 345 22.03 -15.81 2.58
N LEU A 346 22.83 -16.74 2.02
CA LEU A 346 24.11 -16.50 1.35
C LEU A 346 23.98 -16.35 -0.18
N ASP A 347 22.76 -16.37 -0.72
CA ASP A 347 22.46 -16.32 -2.15
C ASP A 347 23.23 -17.40 -2.95
N THR A 348 23.13 -18.65 -2.51
CA THR A 348 23.83 -19.81 -3.10
C THR A 348 22.91 -21.04 -3.22
N ASP A 349 23.43 -22.09 -3.86
CA ASP A 349 22.83 -23.43 -3.93
C ASP A 349 23.79 -24.53 -3.44
N TYR A 350 24.88 -24.13 -2.79
CA TYR A 350 25.93 -25.02 -2.32
C TYR A 350 25.43 -26.01 -1.27
N PHE A 351 24.66 -25.58 -0.29
CA PHE A 351 24.34 -26.41 0.88
C PHE A 351 23.32 -27.50 0.55
N LYS A 352 22.31 -27.20 -0.29
CA LYS A 352 21.36 -28.22 -0.76
C LYS A 352 21.97 -29.23 -1.75
N THR A 353 23.13 -28.92 -2.34
CA THR A 353 23.80 -29.78 -3.33
C THR A 353 24.93 -30.62 -2.72
N LEU A 354 25.13 -30.57 -1.41
CA LEU A 354 26.10 -31.40 -0.71
C LEU A 354 25.82 -32.89 -0.94
N PRO A 355 26.83 -33.71 -1.31
CA PRO A 355 26.64 -35.14 -1.55
C PRO A 355 26.12 -35.91 -0.33
N VAL A 356 26.49 -35.44 0.87
CA VAL A 356 25.99 -35.93 2.16
C VAL A 356 25.69 -34.72 3.01
N LEU A 357 24.42 -34.60 3.42
CA LEU A 357 23.99 -33.54 4.33
C LEU A 357 24.24 -33.96 5.77
N ASP A 358 25.34 -33.49 6.33
CA ASP A 358 25.78 -33.76 7.70
C ASP A 358 26.49 -32.52 8.27
N PHE A 359 26.71 -32.49 9.59
CA PHE A 359 27.25 -31.34 10.30
C PHE A 359 28.63 -30.91 9.78
N SER A 360 29.54 -31.86 9.52
CA SER A 360 30.91 -31.54 9.09
C SER A 360 30.97 -30.94 7.67
N PRO A 361 30.29 -31.50 6.64
CA PRO A 361 30.14 -30.85 5.34
C PRO A 361 29.55 -29.44 5.39
N ILE A 362 28.54 -29.20 6.24
CA ILE A 362 27.94 -27.85 6.38
C ILE A 362 28.92 -26.88 7.05
N GLU A 363 29.63 -27.29 8.10
CA GLU A 363 30.65 -26.46 8.78
C GLU A 363 31.76 -26.06 7.80
N ASN A 364 32.29 -27.01 7.03
CA ASN A 364 33.28 -26.72 5.97
C ASN A 364 32.73 -25.78 4.89
N GLY A 365 31.44 -25.93 4.53
CA GLY A 365 30.75 -25.02 3.63
C GLY A 365 30.74 -23.60 4.16
N LEU A 366 30.38 -23.40 5.43
CA LEU A 366 30.41 -22.09 6.07
C LEU A 366 31.80 -21.46 6.02
N ASP A 367 32.86 -22.23 6.27
CA ASP A 367 34.24 -21.72 6.19
C ASP A 367 34.62 -21.21 4.79
N LEU A 368 34.05 -21.78 3.72
CA LEU A 368 34.26 -21.30 2.35
C LEU A 368 33.58 -19.95 2.08
N PHE A 369 32.39 -19.72 2.65
CA PHE A 369 31.65 -18.46 2.50
C PHE A 369 32.13 -17.36 3.46
N TYR A 370 32.97 -17.72 4.45
CA TYR A 370 33.53 -16.85 5.47
C TYR A 370 35.06 -17.03 5.61
N PRO A 371 35.86 -16.82 4.52
CA PRO A 371 37.27 -17.23 4.46
C PRO A 371 38.22 -16.40 5.33
N ASP A 372 37.85 -15.18 5.71
CA ASP A 372 38.68 -14.27 6.51
C ASP A 372 38.48 -14.45 8.03
N HIS A 373 37.69 -15.43 8.46
CA HIS A 373 37.30 -15.61 9.84
C HIS A 373 37.94 -16.87 10.44
N PRO A 374 38.71 -16.77 11.54
CA PRO A 374 39.44 -17.92 12.06
C PRO A 374 38.48 -18.99 12.60
N ALA A 375 38.71 -20.24 12.19
CA ALA A 375 38.04 -21.41 12.76
C ALA A 375 38.08 -21.33 14.30
N MET A 376 36.92 -21.49 14.95
CA MET A 376 36.86 -21.43 16.41
C MET A 376 37.70 -22.57 17.02
N VAL A 377 38.89 -22.23 17.54
CA VAL A 377 39.76 -23.16 18.27
C VAL A 377 39.04 -23.60 19.54
N VAL A 378 38.82 -24.91 19.65
CA VAL A 378 38.22 -25.58 20.80
C VAL A 378 39.01 -25.25 22.07
N LYS A 379 38.33 -24.76 23.10
CA LYS A 379 38.74 -24.95 24.49
C LYS A 379 37.71 -25.81 25.20
#